data_AF-G7YXX1-F1
#
_entry.id   AF-G7YXX1-F1
#
_cell.length_a   1.000
_cell.length_b   1.000
_cell.length_c   1.000
_cell.angle_alpha   90.00
_cell.angle_beta   90.00
_cell.angle_gamma   90.00
#
_symmetry.space_group_name_H-M   'P 1'
#
loop_
_entity.id
_entity.type
_entity.pdbx_description
1 polymer ?
#
loop_
_entity_poly.entity_id
_entity_poly.type
_entity_poly.pdbx_seq_one_letter_code
_entity_poly.pdbx_strand_id
1 'polypeptide(L)'
;LSNLLDHLTHSALAYKPAGILAYTPGPVGGQNCALNLRLCLTELGCLVVPHSMILCQADLRVSPKSKPLGSAEQQAELVEEMDLVIQQVEYLDQLKRAQPGLVCPKLHPYL
;
A
#
# COMPACT_ATOMS: atom_id res chain seq x y z
N LEU A 1 -13.12 -1.80 2.68
CA LEU A 1 -11.78 -2.41 2.79
C LEU A 1 -11.68 -3.26 4.06
N SER A 2 -11.98 -2.71 5.24
CA SER A 2 -11.92 -3.47 6.51
C SER A 2 -12.67 -4.81 6.46
N ASN A 3 -13.94 -4.83 6.01
CA ASN A 3 -14.68 -6.08 5.85
C ASN A 3 -14.02 -7.11 4.92
N LEU A 4 -13.23 -6.67 3.94
CA LEU A 4 -12.50 -7.60 3.06
C LEU A 4 -11.29 -8.17 3.81
N LEU A 5 -10.56 -7.33 4.54
CA LEU A 5 -9.42 -7.74 5.35
C LEU A 5 -9.82 -8.71 6.46
N ASP A 6 -11.01 -8.56 7.05
CA ASP A 6 -11.55 -9.45 8.09
C ASP A 6 -11.75 -10.90 7.58
N HIS A 7 -11.88 -11.09 6.27
CA HIS A 7 -12.01 -12.41 5.64
C HIS A 7 -10.69 -12.99 5.12
N LEU A 8 -9.59 -12.23 5.19
CA LEU A 8 -8.27 -12.71 4.79
C LEU A 8 -7.56 -13.31 5.99
N THR A 9 -7.20 -14.59 5.90
CA THR A 9 -6.47 -15.26 6.98
C THR A 9 -5.03 -14.75 7.06
N HIS A 10 -4.47 -14.73 8.27
CA HIS A 10 -3.07 -14.39 8.50
C HIS A 10 -2.13 -15.25 7.64
N SER A 11 -2.43 -16.53 7.45
CA SER A 11 -1.66 -17.43 6.56
C SER A 11 -1.61 -16.97 5.10
N ALA A 12 -2.65 -16.28 4.61
CA ALA A 12 -2.71 -15.79 3.24
C ALA A 12 -1.88 -14.53 3.02
N LEU A 13 -1.63 -13.74 4.07
CA LEU A 13 -0.98 -12.43 4.01
C LEU A 13 0.41 -12.40 4.67
N ALA A 14 0.71 -13.36 5.53
CA ALA A 14 1.97 -13.50 6.25
C ALA A 14 3.20 -13.31 5.36
N TYR A 15 4.07 -12.39 5.77
CA TYR A 15 5.35 -12.08 5.14
C TYR A 15 5.25 -11.69 3.67
N LYS A 16 4.08 -11.26 3.18
CA LYS A 16 3.93 -10.73 1.82
C LYS A 16 4.23 -9.24 1.81
N PRO A 17 4.98 -8.74 0.81
CA PRO A 17 5.18 -7.31 0.65
C PRO A 17 3.85 -6.62 0.33
N ALA A 18 3.62 -5.45 0.94
CA ALA A 18 2.38 -4.70 0.77
C ALA A 18 2.66 -3.19 0.60
N GLY A 19 2.03 -2.61 -0.42
CA GLY A 19 2.02 -1.16 -0.66
C GLY A 19 0.71 -0.53 -0.21
N ILE A 20 0.74 0.74 0.19
CA ILE A 20 -0.45 1.48 0.62
C ILE A 20 -0.66 2.65 -0.35
N LEU A 21 -1.81 2.63 -1.01
CA LEU A 21 -2.31 3.72 -1.82
C LEU A 21 -3.67 4.15 -1.24
N ALA A 22 -3.77 5.39 -0.79
CA ALA A 22 -5.00 5.95 -0.24
C ALA A 22 -5.42 7.17 -1.05
N TYR A 23 -6.71 7.27 -1.37
CA TYR A 23 -7.27 8.46 -2.01
C TYR A 23 -8.43 9.00 -1.20
N THR A 24 -8.64 10.31 -1.25
CA THR A 24 -9.72 10.96 -0.54
C THR A 24 -10.17 12.23 -1.26
N PRO A 25 -11.46 12.61 -1.19
CA PRO A 25 -11.91 13.92 -1.62
C PRO A 25 -11.48 15.04 -0.66
N GLY A 26 -11.18 14.72 0.61
CA GLY A 26 -10.77 15.69 1.61
C GLY A 26 -9.25 15.89 1.68
N PRO A 27 -8.77 16.84 2.50
CA PRO A 27 -7.34 17.06 2.69
C PRO A 27 -6.65 16.04 3.62
N VAL A 28 -7.38 15.45 4.59
CA VAL A 28 -6.77 14.66 5.69
C VAL A 28 -7.19 13.18 5.70
N GLY A 29 -8.35 12.85 5.11
CA GLY A 29 -8.93 11.49 5.24
C GLY A 29 -8.01 10.37 4.76
N GLY A 30 -7.23 10.62 3.70
CA GLY A 30 -6.29 9.65 3.13
C GLY A 30 -5.11 9.34 4.06
N GLN A 31 -4.60 10.34 4.78
CA GLN A 31 -3.47 10.17 5.71
C GLN A 31 -3.87 9.26 6.89
N ASN A 32 -5.02 9.55 7.51
CA ASN A 32 -5.53 8.72 8.62
C ASN A 32 -5.83 7.28 8.17
N CYS A 33 -6.37 7.12 6.96
CA CYS A 33 -6.62 5.81 6.40
C CYS A 33 -5.32 5.02 6.19
N ALA A 34 -4.30 5.65 5.59
CA ALA A 34 -3.01 5.00 5.34
C ALA A 34 -2.30 4.57 6.63
N LEU A 35 -2.35 5.39 7.68
CA LEU A 35 -1.80 5.06 9.00
C LEU A 35 -2.50 3.86 9.63
N ASN A 36 -3.84 3.84 9.64
CA ASN A 36 -4.61 2.72 10.18
C ASN A 36 -4.40 1.44 9.36
N LEU A 37 -4.30 1.56 8.03
CA LEU A 37 -4.06 0.42 7.16
C LEU A 37 -2.67 -0.17 7.40
N ARG A 38 -1.65 0.66 7.66
CA ARG A 38 -0.30 0.20 7.99
C ARG A 38 -0.29 -0.65 9.25
N LEU A 39 -0.98 -0.21 10.30
CA LEU A 39 -1.13 -1.00 11.52
C LEU A 39 -1.83 -2.34 11.22
N CYS A 40 -3.00 -2.30 10.56
CA CYS A 40 -3.77 -3.50 10.23
C CYS A 40 -2.96 -4.52 9.40
N LEU A 41 -2.25 -4.07 8.35
CA LEU A 41 -1.41 -4.93 7.53
C LEU A 41 -0.22 -5.50 8.30
N THR A 42 0.34 -4.74 9.25
CA THR A 42 1.43 -5.21 10.11
C THR A 42 0.95 -6.30 11.06
N GLU A 43 -0.23 -6.14 11.66
CA GLU A 43 -0.88 -7.19 12.48
C GLU A 43 -1.22 -8.44 11.66
N LEU A 44 -1.58 -8.28 10.38
CA LEU A 44 -1.76 -9.38 9.43
C LEU A 44 -0.45 -10.09 9.05
N GLY A 45 0.69 -9.55 9.48
CA GLY A 45 2.03 -10.10 9.23
C GLY A 45 2.63 -9.67 7.89
N CYS A 46 2.05 -8.68 7.19
CA CYS A 46 2.60 -8.17 5.93
C CYS A 46 3.89 -7.36 6.14
N LEU A 47 4.73 -7.33 5.11
CA LEU A 47 5.89 -6.45 5.02
C LEU A 47 5.49 -5.17 4.33
N VAL A 48 5.02 -4.19 5.09
CA VAL A 48 4.57 -2.91 4.53
C VAL A 48 5.78 -2.08 4.10
N VAL A 49 5.77 -1.59 2.86
CA VAL A 49 6.84 -0.76 2.31
C VAL A 49 6.94 0.60 3.02
N PRO A 50 8.12 1.26 3.01
CA PRO A 50 8.30 2.55 3.69
C PRO A 50 7.35 3.63 3.18
N HIS A 51 7.20 3.76 1.87
CA HIS A 51 6.42 4.83 1.24
C HIS A 51 4.93 4.49 1.15
N SER A 52 4.07 5.46 1.42
CA SER A 52 2.63 5.34 1.18
C SER A 52 2.20 6.51 0.29
N MET A 53 1.57 6.21 -0.84
CA MET A 53 1.05 7.25 -1.71
C MET A 53 -0.33 7.69 -1.20
N ILE A 54 -0.50 9.01 -1.04
CA ILE A 54 -1.76 9.58 -0.55
C ILE A 54 -2.23 10.66 -1.54
N LEU A 55 -3.34 10.37 -2.23
CA LEU A 55 -3.98 11.29 -3.15
C LEU A 55 -5.08 12.08 -2.44
N CYS A 56 -4.75 13.32 -2.04
CA CYS A 56 -5.73 14.26 -1.50
C CYS A 56 -6.48 15.00 -2.61
N GLN A 57 -7.74 15.35 -2.34
CA GLN A 57 -8.61 16.07 -3.29
C GLN A 57 -8.66 15.35 -4.66
N ALA A 58 -8.92 14.04 -4.62
CA ALA A 58 -8.87 13.18 -5.79
C ALA A 58 -9.81 13.64 -6.94
N ASP A 59 -10.90 14.33 -6.60
CA ASP A 59 -11.86 14.94 -7.52
C ASP A 59 -11.25 16.05 -8.38
N LEU A 60 -10.25 16.78 -7.85
CA LEU A 60 -9.53 17.83 -8.58
C LEU A 60 -8.29 17.31 -9.31
N ARG A 61 -7.81 16.12 -8.93
CA ARG A 61 -6.55 15.54 -9.40
C ARG A 61 -6.74 14.44 -10.45
N VAL A 62 -7.93 13.85 -10.57
CA VAL A 62 -8.20 12.76 -11.52
C VAL A 62 -9.49 13.02 -12.29
N SER A 63 -9.39 12.97 -13.61
CA SER A 63 -10.52 13.12 -14.54
C SER A 63 -11.44 11.90 -14.50
N PRO A 64 -12.74 12.05 -14.81
CA PRO A 64 -13.65 10.92 -15.04
C PRO A 64 -13.18 9.94 -16.14
N LYS A 65 -12.27 10.37 -17.03
CA LYS A 65 -11.62 9.53 -18.05
C LYS A 65 -10.32 8.88 -17.58
N SER A 66 -10.11 8.77 -16.26
CA SER A 66 -8.95 8.13 -15.63
C SER A 66 -7.60 8.77 -15.98
N LYS A 67 -7.58 10.06 -16.34
CA LYS A 67 -6.35 10.81 -16.58
C LYS A 67 -6.07 11.75 -15.40
N PRO A 68 -4.81 11.88 -14.95
CA PRO A 68 -4.47 12.89 -13.96
C PRO A 68 -4.73 14.29 -14.53
N LEU A 69 -5.23 15.18 -13.67
CA LEU A 69 -5.50 16.58 -13.95
C LEU A 69 -4.39 17.45 -13.34
N GLY A 70 -4.22 18.67 -13.86
CA GLY A 70 -3.19 19.61 -13.41
C GLY A 70 -2.14 19.91 -14.46
N SER A 71 -1.06 20.59 -14.05
CA SER A 71 0.11 20.83 -14.91
C SER A 71 0.79 19.52 -15.30
N ALA A 72 1.60 19.54 -16.36
CA ALA A 72 2.38 18.36 -16.76
C ALA A 72 3.28 17.84 -15.63
N GLU A 73 3.81 18.75 -14.80
CA GLU A 73 4.61 18.43 -13.62
C GLU A 73 3.79 17.71 -12.54
N GLN A 74 2.59 18.20 -12.20
CA GLN A 74 1.71 17.56 -11.21
C GLN A 74 1.24 16.17 -11.66
N GLN A 75 1.06 15.98 -12.97
CA GLN A 75 0.71 14.69 -13.54
C GLN A 75 1.90 13.71 -13.44
N ALA A 76 3.12 14.19 -13.70
CA ALA A 76 4.34 13.39 -13.58
C ALA A 76 4.63 13.01 -12.12
N GLU A 77 4.51 13.95 -11.19
CA GLU A 77 4.68 13.73 -9.75
C GLU A 77 3.75 12.62 -9.24
N LEU A 78 2.48 12.62 -9.66
CA LEU A 78 1.52 11.59 -9.25
C LEU A 78 1.96 10.18 -9.72
N VAL A 79 2.49 10.09 -10.93
CA VAL A 79 2.96 8.81 -11.51
C VAL A 79 4.24 8.36 -10.81
N GLU A 80 5.18 9.28 -10.58
CA GLU A 80 6.44 9.00 -9.89
C GLU A 80 6.21 8.49 -8.46
N GLU A 81 5.28 9.10 -7.73
CA GLU A 81 4.89 8.66 -6.38
C GLU A 81 4.31 7.23 -6.37
N MET A 82 3.51 6.89 -7.39
CA MET A 82 2.97 5.55 -7.55
C MET A 82 4.05 4.53 -7.91
N ASP A 83 4.94 4.89 -8.84
CA ASP A 83 6.06 4.06 -9.28
C ASP A 83 7.02 3.77 -8.12
N LEU A 84 7.25 4.73 -7.21
CA LEU A 84 8.07 4.54 -6.03
C LEU A 84 7.50 3.45 -5.10
N VAL A 85 6.17 3.43 -4.88
CA VAL A 85 5.52 2.38 -4.07
C VAL A 85 5.68 1.02 -4.75
N ILE A 86 5.47 0.95 -6.07
CA ILE A 86 5.61 -0.29 -6.83
C ILE A 86 7.05 -0.82 -6.74
N GLN A 87 8.04 0.03 -6.99
CA GLN A 87 9.45 -0.34 -6.93
C GLN A 87 9.84 -0.87 -5.55
N GLN A 88 9.33 -0.28 -4.47
CA GLN A 88 9.59 -0.76 -3.11
C GLN A 88 8.95 -2.14 -2.84
N VAL A 89 7.74 -2.37 -3.34
CA VAL A 89 7.06 -3.68 -3.21
C VAL A 89 7.83 -4.75 -3.97
N GLU A 90 8.23 -4.45 -5.20
CA GLU A 90 9.02 -5.36 -6.04
C GLU A 90 10.38 -5.68 -5.41
N TYR A 91 11.06 -4.68 -4.86
CA TYR A 91 12.32 -4.88 -4.16
C TYR A 91 12.19 -5.88 -3.01
N LEU A 92 11.16 -5.72 -2.15
CA LEU A 92 10.92 -6.67 -1.06
C LEU A 92 10.55 -8.07 -1.56
N ASP A 93 9.77 -8.18 -2.64
CA ASP A 93 9.44 -9.49 -3.24
C ASP A 93 10.69 -10.20 -3.77
N GLN A 94 11.56 -9.47 -4.48
CA GLN A 94 12.82 -10.00 -5.00
C GLN A 94 13.75 -10.47 -3.88
N LEU A 95 13.87 -9.70 -2.79
CA LEU A 95 14.66 -10.10 -1.62
C LEU A 95 14.13 -11.38 -0.99
N LYS A 96 12.80 -11.52 -0.87
CA LYS A 96 12.18 -12.73 -0.36
C LYS A 96 12.48 -13.94 -1.26
N ARG A 97 12.39 -13.78 -2.58
CA ARG A 97 12.70 -14.85 -3.55
C ARG A 97 14.18 -15.24 -3.56
N ALA A 98 15.08 -14.30 -3.32
CA ALA A 98 16.51 -14.55 -3.27
C ALA A 98 16.94 -15.43 -2.09
N GLN A 99 16.08 -15.59 -1.07
CA GLN A 99 16.35 -16.39 0.12
C GLN A 99 15.35 -17.55 0.28
N PRO A 100 15.35 -18.55 -0.63
CA PRO A 100 14.37 -19.64 -0.62
C PRO A 100 14.45 -20.57 0.61
N GLY A 101 15.57 -20.54 1.35
CA GLY A 101 15.75 -21.31 2.60
C GLY A 101 15.36 -20.55 3.87
N LEU A 102 14.93 -19.29 3.77
CA LEU A 102 14.53 -18.51 4.93
C LEU A 102 13.16 -18.99 5.43
N VAL A 103 13.16 -19.75 6.52
CA VAL A 103 11.94 -20.14 7.21
C VAL A 103 11.39 -18.89 7.89
N CYS A 104 10.24 -18.40 7.42
CA CYS A 104 9.56 -17.31 8.10
C CYS A 104 9.14 -17.77 9.51
N PRO A 105 9.27 -16.92 10.54
CA PRO A 105 8.84 -17.27 11.88
C PRO A 105 7.34 -17.64 11.90
N LYS A 106 6.92 -18.39 12.93
CA LYS A 106 5.50 -18.67 13.10
C LYS A 106 4.81 -17.40 13.57
N LEU A 107 3.70 -17.06 12.91
CA LEU A 107 2.77 -16.05 13.43
C LEU A 107 2.06 -16.59 14.67
N HIS A 108 1.62 -15.69 15.54
CA HIS A 108 0.89 -16.04 16.73
C HIS A 108 -0.45 -16.70 16.35
N PRO A 109 -0.85 -17.82 16.98
CA PRO A 109 -2.03 -18.60 16.56
C PRO A 109 -3.39 -17.93 16.84
N TYR A 110 -3.42 -16.85 17.62
CA TYR A 110 -4.65 -16.09 17.95
C TYR A 110 -4.79 -14.80 17.13
N LEU A 111 -3.95 -14.66 16.10
CA LEU A 111 -4.17 -13.76 14.99
C LEU A 111 -4.96 -14.54 13.93
#